data_AF-A0A0H4CCT3-F1
#
_entry.id   AF-A0A0H4CCT3-F1
#
_cell.length_a   1.000
_cell.length_b   1.000
_cell.length_c   1.000
_cell.angle_alpha   90.00
_cell.angle_beta   90.00
_cell.angle_gamma   90.00
#
_symmetry.space_group_name_H-M   'P 1'
#
loop_
_entity.id
_entity.type
_entity.pdbx_description
1 polymer ?
#
loop_
_entity_poly.entity_id
_entity_poly.type
_entity_poly.pdbx_seq_one_letter_code
_entity_poly.pdbx_strand_id
1 'polypeptide(L)'
;MAEQLIVDALVRLIVRHFEMDPAQLSADSNLQHLGLDSIALAELLVVVEEETGIEVPLTDQAMPAGPEVTLAAVADYVARFTDESTRAVLHTLAAAPADVDA
;
A
#
# COMPACT_ATOMS: atom_id res chain seq x y z
N MET A 1 -0.63 0.41 15.98
CA MET A 1 0.75 0.48 15.46
C MET A 1 0.98 -0.44 14.26
N ALA A 2 0.41 -1.65 14.23
CA ALA A 2 0.48 -2.56 13.07
C ALA A 2 0.03 -1.92 11.74
N GLU A 3 -1.03 -1.12 11.78
CA GLU A 3 -1.60 -0.45 10.60
C GLU A 3 -0.65 0.61 10.01
N GLN A 4 0.03 1.37 10.88
CA GLN A 4 0.99 2.39 10.45
C GLN A 4 2.15 1.79 9.66
N LEU A 5 2.63 0.61 10.05
CA LEU A 5 3.68 -0.10 9.31
C LEU A 5 3.26 -0.40 7.86
N ILE A 6 2.01 -0.85 7.69
CA ILE A 6 1.46 -1.20 6.38
C ILE A 6 1.28 0.07 5.56
N VAL A 7 0.77 1.15 6.16
CA VAL A 7 0.69 2.46 5.51
C VAL A 7 2.07 2.91 5.02
N ASP A 8 3.10 2.85 5.87
CA ASP A 8 4.45 3.28 5.50
C ASP A 8 5.03 2.43 4.35
N ALA A 9 4.79 1.12 4.35
CA ALA A 9 5.17 0.24 3.26
C ALA A 9 4.41 0.58 1.96
N LEU A 10 3.09 0.78 2.03
CA LEU A 10 2.26 1.16 0.88
C LEU A 10 2.69 2.52 0.32
N VAL A 11 2.98 3.52 1.16
CA VAL A 11 3.50 4.83 0.72
C VAL A 11 4.75 4.63 -0.13
N ARG A 12 5.68 3.79 0.31
CA ARG A 12 6.92 3.54 -0.44
C ARG A 12 6.70 2.83 -1.76
N LEU A 13 5.80 1.85 -1.78
CA LEU A 13 5.42 1.18 -3.02
C LEU A 13 4.76 2.16 -3.99
N ILE A 14 3.90 3.05 -3.48
CA ILE A 14 3.27 4.10 -4.29
C ILE A 14 4.34 5.05 -4.87
N VAL A 15 5.25 5.57 -4.03
CA VAL A 15 6.32 6.47 -4.48
C VAL A 15 7.21 5.82 -5.54
N ARG A 16 7.55 4.54 -5.34
CA ARG A 16 8.45 3.80 -6.24
C ARG A 16 7.80 3.43 -7.58
N HIS A 17 6.53 3.03 -7.57
CA HIS A 17 5.85 2.49 -8.76
C HIS A 17 5.00 3.54 -9.50
N PHE A 18 4.55 4.58 -8.80
CA PHE A 18 3.66 5.61 -9.33
C PHE A 18 4.29 7.01 -9.36
N GLU A 19 5.60 7.11 -9.05
CA GLU A 19 6.39 8.36 -9.10
C GLU A 19 5.76 9.53 -8.32
N MET A 20 5.04 9.21 -7.23
CA MET A 20 4.36 10.19 -6.40
C MET A 20 5.28 10.77 -5.31
N ASP A 21 5.00 12.01 -4.88
CA ASP A 21 5.71 12.63 -3.76
C ASP A 21 5.21 12.04 -2.42
N PRO A 22 6.09 11.43 -1.59
CA PRO A 22 5.71 10.92 -0.27
C PRO A 22 5.10 12.00 0.63
N ALA A 23 5.43 13.28 0.44
CA ALA A 23 4.89 14.38 1.23
C ALA A 23 3.38 14.61 1.00
N GLN A 24 2.82 14.09 -0.10
CA GLN A 24 1.39 14.17 -0.41
C GLN A 24 0.60 12.95 0.08
N LEU A 25 1.31 11.90 0.52
CA LEU A 25 0.72 10.64 0.95
C LEU A 25 0.60 10.60 2.48
N SER A 26 -0.61 10.34 2.95
CA SER A 26 -0.93 10.16 4.36
C SER A 26 -2.00 9.07 4.48
N ALA A 27 -2.16 8.50 5.68
CA ALA A 27 -3.16 7.48 5.96
C ALA A 27 -4.59 7.94 5.57
N ASP A 28 -4.91 9.21 5.82
CA ASP A 28 -6.21 9.80 5.50
C ASP A 28 -6.30 10.36 4.07
N SER A 29 -5.21 10.30 3.28
CA SER A 29 -5.22 10.82 1.92
C SER A 29 -6.14 9.99 1.04
N ASN A 30 -6.99 10.68 0.28
CA ASN A 30 -7.88 10.06 -0.71
C ASN A 30 -7.07 9.66 -1.96
N LEU A 31 -7.11 8.39 -2.31
CA LEU A 31 -6.33 7.84 -3.41
C LEU A 31 -6.78 8.37 -4.78
N GLN A 32 -8.09 8.53 -5.02
CA GLN A 32 -8.58 9.08 -6.28
C GLN A 32 -8.19 10.54 -6.48
N HIS A 33 -8.20 11.36 -5.44
CA HIS A 33 -7.73 12.76 -5.52
C HIS A 33 -6.24 12.86 -5.83
N LEU A 34 -5.48 11.83 -5.48
CA LEU A 34 -4.06 11.70 -5.78
C LEU A 34 -3.80 11.13 -7.18
N GLY A 35 -4.84 10.79 -7.95
CA GLY A 35 -4.71 10.16 -9.26
C GLY A 35 -4.51 8.64 -9.22
N LEU A 36 -4.67 8.02 -8.04
CA LEU A 36 -4.69 6.57 -7.88
C LEU A 36 -6.13 6.07 -8.06
N ASP A 37 -6.45 5.74 -9.30
CA ASP A 37 -7.73 5.16 -9.69
C ASP A 37 -7.84 3.67 -9.30
N SER A 38 -8.98 3.03 -9.56
CA SER A 38 -9.19 1.61 -9.27
C SER A 38 -8.18 0.67 -9.95
N ILE A 39 -7.66 1.05 -11.12
CA ILE A 39 -6.60 0.30 -11.82
C ILE A 39 -5.28 0.43 -11.08
N ALA A 40 -4.87 1.66 -10.73
CA ALA A 40 -3.65 1.91 -9.96
C ALA A 40 -3.70 1.20 -8.60
N LEU A 41 -4.87 1.16 -7.95
CA LEU A 41 -5.05 0.40 -6.72
C LEU A 41 -4.88 -1.10 -6.93
N ALA A 42 -5.45 -1.66 -8.01
CA ALA A 42 -5.26 -3.07 -8.34
C ALA A 42 -3.77 -3.37 -8.61
N GLU A 43 -3.07 -2.51 -9.34
CA GLU A 43 -1.63 -2.62 -9.58
C GLU A 43 -0.82 -2.55 -8.28
N LEU A 44 -1.14 -1.61 -7.39
CA LEU A 44 -0.50 -1.51 -6.08
C LEU A 44 -0.66 -2.80 -5.27
N LEU A 45 -1.86 -3.39 -5.26
CA LEU A 45 -2.10 -4.64 -4.56
C LEU A 45 -1.31 -5.80 -5.18
N VAL A 46 -1.22 -5.88 -6.51
CA VAL A 46 -0.36 -6.88 -7.18
C VAL A 46 1.10 -6.71 -6.77
N VAL A 47 1.63 -5.48 -6.71
CA VAL A 47 2.99 -5.22 -6.24
C VAL A 47 3.17 -5.67 -4.79
N VAL A 48 2.18 -5.44 -3.92
CA VAL A 48 2.21 -5.93 -2.54
C VAL A 48 2.27 -7.46 -2.50
N GLU A 49 1.48 -8.16 -3.31
CA GLU A 49 1.54 -9.62 -3.42
C GLU A 49 2.92 -10.10 -3.90
N GLU A 50 3.50 -9.45 -4.91
CA GLU A 50 4.82 -9.81 -5.46
C GLU A 50 5.95 -9.61 -4.43
N GLU A 51 5.94 -8.49 -3.70
CA GLU A 51 6.99 -8.16 -2.73
C GLU A 51 6.87 -8.97 -1.44
N THR A 52 5.64 -9.31 -1.03
CA THR A 52 5.38 -9.95 0.28
C THR A 52 5.01 -11.42 0.22
N GLY A 53 4.55 -11.91 -0.94
CA GLY A 53 4.12 -13.28 -1.17
C GLY A 53 2.72 -13.64 -0.64
N ILE A 54 1.92 -12.65 -0.24
CA ILE A 54 0.52 -12.87 0.18
C ILE A 54 -0.42 -12.91 -1.03
N GLU A 55 -1.65 -13.40 -0.83
CA GLU A 55 -2.73 -13.31 -1.81
C GLU A 55 -3.80 -12.33 -1.30
N VAL A 56 -4.03 -11.24 -2.03
CA VAL A 56 -5.01 -10.19 -1.75
C VAL A 56 -6.11 -10.23 -2.83
N PRO A 57 -7.33 -10.66 -2.50
CA PRO A 57 -8.37 -10.84 -3.50
C PRO A 57 -8.92 -9.52 -4.06
N LEU A 58 -8.53 -9.20 -5.31
CA LEU A 58 -8.96 -7.99 -6.02
C LEU A 58 -10.45 -7.94 -6.39
N THR A 59 -11.14 -9.09 -6.35
CA THR A 59 -12.58 -9.20 -6.68
C THR A 59 -13.48 -9.26 -5.44
N ASP A 60 -12.90 -9.08 -4.25
CA ASP A 60 -13.65 -9.10 -3.00
C ASP A 60 -14.56 -7.87 -2.89
N GLN A 61 -15.79 -8.07 -2.43
CA GLN A 61 -16.71 -6.96 -2.15
C GLN A 61 -16.23 -6.08 -0.98
N ALA A 62 -15.36 -6.63 -0.12
CA ALA A 62 -14.73 -5.90 0.96
C ALA A 62 -13.50 -5.09 0.51
N MET A 63 -13.04 -5.23 -0.75
CA MET A 63 -11.95 -4.42 -1.27
C MET A 63 -12.37 -2.95 -1.26
N PRO A 64 -11.57 -2.05 -0.64
CA PRO A 64 -11.86 -0.64 -0.64
C PRO A 64 -11.73 -0.09 -2.07
N ALA A 65 -12.85 0.16 -2.72
CA ALA A 65 -12.93 0.71 -4.07
C ALA A 65 -13.95 1.86 -4.12
N GLY A 66 -13.65 2.91 -4.88
CA GLY A 66 -14.53 4.05 -5.09
C GLY A 66 -13.94 5.41 -4.68
N PRO A 67 -14.76 6.47 -4.72
CA PRO A 67 -14.30 7.87 -4.66
C PRO A 67 -13.82 8.34 -3.30
N GLU A 68 -14.08 7.60 -2.24
CA GLU A 68 -13.71 7.97 -0.87
C GLU A 68 -12.64 7.04 -0.27
N VAL A 69 -11.99 6.22 -1.11
CA VAL A 69 -10.97 5.29 -0.64
C VAL A 69 -9.73 6.06 -0.17
N THR A 70 -9.33 5.77 1.07
CA THR A 70 -8.12 6.29 1.69
C THR A 70 -7.02 5.24 1.75
N LEU A 71 -5.78 5.69 1.94
CA LEU A 71 -4.65 4.79 2.12
C LEU A 71 -4.80 3.90 3.36
N ALA A 72 -5.36 4.43 4.45
CA ALA A 72 -5.67 3.66 5.67
C ALA A 72 -6.66 2.53 5.40
N ALA A 73 -7.68 2.76 4.56
CA ALA A 73 -8.65 1.73 4.21
C ALA A 73 -7.99 0.58 3.42
N VAL A 74 -7.07 0.89 2.50
CA VAL A 74 -6.28 -0.11 1.79
C VAL A 74 -5.35 -0.85 2.74
N ALA A 75 -4.68 -0.14 3.66
CA ALA A 75 -3.82 -0.74 4.67
C ALA A 75 -4.58 -1.70 5.58
N ASP A 76 -5.78 -1.33 6.06
CA ASP A 76 -6.64 -2.20 6.85
C ASP A 76 -7.03 -3.46 6.07
N TYR A 77 -7.34 -3.32 4.78
CA TYR A 77 -7.67 -4.45 3.93
C TYR A 77 -6.50 -5.43 3.80
N VAL A 78 -5.30 -4.92 3.46
CA VAL A 78 -4.07 -5.73 3.36
C VAL A 78 -3.69 -6.37 4.70
N ALA A 79 -3.93 -5.67 5.82
CA ALA A 79 -3.65 -6.19 7.17
C ALA A 79 -4.38 -7.49 7.47
N ARG A 80 -5.54 -7.74 6.85
CA ARG A 80 -6.34 -8.98 7.03
C ARG A 80 -5.65 -10.22 6.46
N PHE A 81 -4.75 -10.04 5.51
CA PHE A 81 -4.01 -11.11 4.83
C PHE A 81 -2.54 -11.17 5.29
N THR A 82 -2.11 -10.22 6.12
CA THR A 82 -0.74 -10.12 6.61
C THR A 82 -0.52 -11.04 7.80
N ASP A 83 0.40 -12.00 7.66
CA ASP A 83 0.90 -12.81 8.77
C ASP A 83 2.22 -12.25 9.37
N GLU A 84 2.83 -12.98 10.30
CA GLU A 84 4.08 -12.56 10.95
C GLU A 84 5.26 -12.51 9.96
N SER A 85 5.32 -13.42 9.00
CA SER A 85 6.37 -13.46 7.97
C SER A 85 6.25 -12.25 7.05
N THR A 86 5.02 -11.97 6.62
CA THR A 86 4.65 -10.82 5.79
C THR A 86 4.98 -9.52 6.49
N ARG A 87 4.64 -9.41 7.79
CA ARG A 87 4.95 -8.24 8.61
C ARG A 87 6.46 -7.94 8.65
N ALA A 88 7.32 -8.96 8.69
CA ALA A 88 8.76 -8.76 8.65
C ALA A 88 9.24 -8.18 7.30
N VAL A 89 8.63 -8.61 6.19
CA VAL A 89 8.90 -8.05 4.86
C VAL A 89 8.42 -6.60 4.77
N LEU A 90 7.19 -6.32 5.18
CA LEU A 90 6.63 -4.97 5.22
C LEU A 90 7.44 -4.04 6.12
N HIS A 91 7.95 -4.54 7.25
CA HIS A 91 8.87 -3.79 8.10
C HIS A 91 10.18 -3.45 7.38
N THR A 92 10.72 -4.38 6.59
CA THR A 92 11.92 -4.15 5.79
C THR A 92 11.65 -3.12 4.68
N LEU A 93 10.52 -3.22 3.99
CA LEU A 93 10.09 -2.25 2.97
C LEU A 93 9.91 -0.86 3.59
N ALA A 94 9.22 -0.76 4.73
CA ALA A 94 9.00 0.49 5.45
C ALA A 94 10.30 1.10 6.01
N ALA A 95 11.27 0.28 6.39
CA ALA A 95 12.56 0.71 6.95
C ALA A 95 13.63 0.99 5.89
N ALA A 96 13.46 0.53 4.65
CA ALA A 96 14.45 0.71 3.58
C ALA A 96 14.75 2.22 3.39
N PRO A 97 16.02 2.65 3.34
CA PRO A 97 16.34 4.04 3.04
C PRO A 97 15.78 4.38 1.65
N ALA A 98 15.19 5.57 1.49
CA ALA A 98 14.66 6.06 0.21
C ALA A 98 15.75 6.26 -0.87
N ASP A 99 17.01 5.94 -0.55
CA ASP A 99 18.19 6.03 -1.39
C ASP A 99 18.47 4.68 -2.06
N VAL A 100 18.04 4.55 -3.30
CA VAL A 100 18.79 3.76 -4.30
C VAL A 100 19.12 4.70 -5.45
N ASP A 101 19.96 5.69 -5.18
CA ASP A 101 20.83 6.31 -6.17
C ASP A 101 22.10 6.81 -5.47
N ALA A 102 23.13 5.97 -5.49
CA ALA A 102 24.50 6.31 -5.14
C ALA A 102 25.37 6.26 -6.42
#